data_AF-A0A829ZQC6-F1
#
_entry.id   AF-A0A829ZQC6-F1
#
_cell.length_a   1.000
_cell.length_b   1.000
_cell.length_c   1.000
_cell.angle_alpha   90.00
_cell.angle_beta   90.00
_cell.angle_gamma   90.00
#
_symmetry.space_group_name_H-M   'P 1'
#
loop_
_entity.id
_entity.type
_entity.pdbx_description
1 polymer ?
#
loop_
_entity_poly.entity_id
_entity_poly.type
_entity_poly.pdbx_seq_one_letter_code
_entity_poly.pdbx_strand_id
1 'polypeptide(L)'
;MPERVRLGLVTLRNEHEVLKPVDLPGIYIVKHYSKRQSFEDVVQASNVQKLYEAVRGRVITIDGVLDEVERGAIKGLRLTSYTSWKKRYEIENILIVLCALGLATAEKQGRGFAFWVHQKEAAATKQR
;
A
#
# COMPACT_ATOMS: atom_id res chain seq x y z
N MET A 1 -22.16 -6.29 10.92
CA MET A 1 -21.13 -5.85 9.96
C MET A 1 -20.06 -6.90 9.93
N PRO A 2 -19.47 -7.23 8.76
CA PRO A 2 -18.41 -8.25 8.68
C PRO A 2 -17.28 -7.89 9.65
N GLU A 3 -16.76 -8.90 10.33
CA GLU A 3 -15.67 -8.72 11.29
C GLU A 3 -14.43 -8.15 10.58
N ARG A 4 -13.76 -7.19 11.21
CA ARG A 4 -12.60 -6.51 10.64
C ARG A 4 -11.43 -6.64 11.61
N VAL A 5 -10.34 -7.23 11.13
CA VAL A 5 -9.09 -7.34 11.89
C VAL A 5 -8.23 -6.12 11.58
N ARG A 6 -7.77 -5.41 12.61
CA ARG A 6 -6.80 -4.32 12.46
C ARG A 6 -5.42 -4.90 12.18
N LEU A 7 -4.81 -4.47 11.08
CA LEU A 7 -3.45 -4.89 10.69
C LEU A 7 -2.38 -3.94 11.23
N GLY A 8 -2.63 -2.63 11.20
CA GLY A 8 -1.66 -1.65 11.65
C GLY A 8 -2.14 -0.20 11.55
N LEU A 9 -1.38 0.70 12.18
CA LEU A 9 -1.47 2.14 11.97
C LEU A 9 -0.23 2.61 11.22
N VAL A 10 -0.43 3.51 10.27
CA VAL A 10 0.63 4.13 9.48
C VAL A 10 0.44 5.63 9.53
N THR A 11 1.45 6.35 9.99
CA THR A 11 1.42 7.81 10.06
C THR A 11 2.28 8.39 8.94
N LEU A 12 1.61 9.00 7.95
CA LEU A 12 2.26 9.80 6.91
C LEU A 12 2.04 11.28 7.24
N ARG A 13 1.29 12.01 6.41
CA ARG A 13 0.83 13.37 6.72
C ARG A 13 -0.35 13.36 7.69
N ASN A 14 -1.17 12.32 7.56
CA ASN A 14 -2.29 11.99 8.42
C ASN A 14 -2.07 10.57 8.99
N GLU A 15 -2.88 10.18 9.95
CA GLU A 15 -2.90 8.80 10.43
C GLU A 15 -3.83 7.95 9.55
N HIS A 16 -3.38 6.74 9.27
CA HIS A 16 -4.10 5.76 8.46
C HIS A 16 -4.18 4.43 9.21
N GLU A 17 -5.38 3.88 9.31
CA GLU A 17 -5.61 2.55 9.87
C GLU A 17 -5.91 1.56 8.76
N VAL A 18 -5.22 0.44 8.78
CA VAL A 18 -5.41 -0.63 7.79
C VAL A 18 -6.16 -1.79 8.43
N LEU A 19 -7.28 -2.15 7.83
CA LEU A 19 -8.16 -3.23 8.27
C LEU A 19 -8.25 -4.33 7.21
N LYS A 20 -8.45 -5.56 7.68
CA LYS A 20 -8.72 -6.74 6.85
C LYS A 20 -10.09 -7.30 7.20
N PRO A 21 -11.08 -7.25 6.29
CA PRO A 21 -12.35 -7.94 6.51
C PRO A 21 -12.14 -9.46 6.52
N VAL A 22 -12.70 -10.15 7.52
CA VAL A 22 -12.59 -11.61 7.66
C VAL A 22 -13.27 -12.33 6.49
N ASP A 23 -14.45 -11.87 6.10
CA ASP A 23 -15.27 -12.51 5.06
C ASP A 23 -14.86 -12.13 3.62
N LEU A 24 -13.99 -11.13 3.45
CA LEU A 24 -13.57 -10.62 2.14
C LEU A 24 -12.04 -10.59 2.03
N PRO A 25 -11.39 -11.76 1.89
CA PRO A 25 -9.92 -11.85 1.82
C PRO A 25 -9.32 -11.16 0.58
N GLY A 26 -10.13 -10.87 -0.44
CA GLY A 26 -9.69 -10.18 -1.66
C GLY A 26 -9.37 -8.69 -1.48
N ILE A 27 -9.70 -8.07 -0.34
CA ILE A 27 -9.55 -6.62 -0.14
C ILE A 27 -8.86 -6.27 1.18
N TYR A 28 -8.34 -5.06 1.24
CA TYR A 28 -7.97 -4.33 2.45
C TYR A 28 -8.80 -3.05 2.51
N ILE A 29 -9.00 -2.50 3.71
CA ILE A 29 -9.63 -1.21 3.92
C ILE A 29 -8.59 -0.28 4.53
N VAL A 30 -8.40 0.90 3.93
CA VAL A 30 -7.58 1.98 4.49
C VAL A 30 -8.52 3.05 5.01
N LYS A 31 -8.51 3.28 6.32
CA LYS A 31 -9.28 4.34 6.97
C LYS A 31 -8.37 5.54 7.21
N HIS A 32 -8.73 6.66 6.63
CA HIS A 32 -7.98 7.91 6.67
C HIS A 32 -8.54 8.80 7.78
N TYR A 33 -7.67 9.29 8.66
CA TYR A 33 -8.04 10.22 9.72
C TYR A 33 -7.48 11.61 9.42
N SER A 34 -8.33 12.53 8.98
CA SER A 34 -7.98 13.94 8.86
C SER A 34 -8.57 14.75 10.01
N LYS A 35 -8.06 15.97 10.24
CA LYS A 35 -8.57 16.88 11.28
C LYS A 35 -10.07 17.20 11.17
N ARG A 36 -10.68 17.04 9.99
CA ARG A 36 -12.08 17.43 9.71
C ARG A 36 -12.99 16.27 9.35
N GLN A 37 -12.44 15.15 8.90
CA GLN A 37 -13.21 14.02 8.36
C GLN A 37 -12.42 12.73 8.43
N SER A 38 -13.14 11.61 8.59
CA SER A 38 -12.63 10.27 8.31
C SER A 38 -13.35 9.65 7.12
N PHE A 39 -12.60 8.96 6.26
CA PHE A 39 -13.15 8.21 5.13
C PHE A 39 -12.43 6.86 4.97
N GLU A 40 -13.04 5.93 4.27
CA GLU A 40 -12.50 4.58 4.01
C GLU A 40 -12.32 4.38 2.51
N ASP A 41 -11.18 3.80 2.13
CA ASP A 41 -10.89 3.36 0.77
C ASP A 41 -10.70 1.83 0.74
N VAL A 42 -11.17 1.22 -0.36
CA VAL A 42 -11.01 -0.22 -0.60
C VAL A 42 -9.81 -0.47 -1.51
N VAL A 43 -8.89 -1.32 -1.05
CA VAL A 43 -7.67 -1.67 -1.79
C VAL A 43 -7.71 -3.16 -2.15
N GLN A 44 -7.53 -3.49 -3.43
CA GLN A 44 -7.51 -4.88 -3.89
C GLN A 44 -6.22 -5.57 -3.45
N ALA A 45 -6.33 -6.73 -2.78
CA ALA A 45 -5.17 -7.48 -2.31
C ALA A 45 -4.26 -7.94 -3.47
N SER A 46 -4.84 -8.21 -4.63
CA SER A 46 -4.09 -8.53 -5.85
C SER A 46 -3.22 -7.36 -6.34
N ASN A 47 -3.66 -6.11 -6.17
CA ASN A 47 -2.86 -4.93 -6.50
C ASN A 47 -1.71 -4.74 -5.51
N VAL A 48 -1.95 -4.98 -4.22
CA VAL A 48 -0.90 -4.97 -3.18
C VAL A 48 0.20 -5.97 -3.51
N GLN A 49 -0.18 -7.21 -3.82
CA GLN A 49 0.77 -8.26 -4.17
C GLN A 49 1.57 -7.92 -5.44
N LYS A 50 0.91 -7.46 -6.50
CA LYS A 50 1.58 -7.13 -7.76
C LYS A 50 2.54 -5.96 -7.63
N LEU A 51 2.15 -4.91 -6.89
CA LEU A 51 3.05 -3.80 -6.65
C LEU A 51 4.27 -4.29 -5.84
N TYR A 52 4.05 -4.99 -4.73
CA TYR A 52 5.11 -5.55 -3.91
C TYR A 52 6.13 -6.38 -4.70
N GLU A 53 5.67 -7.33 -5.53
CA GLU A 53 6.56 -8.16 -6.35
C GLU A 53 7.40 -7.34 -7.34
N ALA A 54 6.84 -6.24 -7.86
CA ALA A 54 7.54 -5.37 -8.80
C ALA A 54 8.57 -4.42 -8.15
N VAL A 55 8.36 -4.05 -6.87
CA VAL A 55 9.17 -3.01 -6.21
C VAL A 55 9.94 -3.48 -4.97
N ARG A 56 9.78 -4.73 -4.52
CA ARG A 56 10.53 -5.25 -3.36
C ARG A 56 12.04 -5.10 -3.54
N GLY A 57 12.72 -4.74 -2.45
CA GLY A 57 14.16 -4.44 -2.44
C GLY A 57 14.53 -3.06 -3.00
N ARG A 58 13.55 -2.18 -3.27
CA ARG A 58 13.78 -0.85 -3.86
C ARG A 58 13.23 0.26 -2.96
N VAL A 59 13.87 1.43 -3.03
CA VAL A 59 13.29 2.69 -2.55
C VAL A 59 12.43 3.25 -3.69
N ILE A 60 11.19 3.58 -3.40
CA ILE A 60 10.24 4.11 -4.38
C ILE A 60 9.52 5.34 -3.85
N THR A 61 8.99 6.16 -4.76
CA THR A 61 8.08 7.26 -4.45
C THR A 61 6.74 7.02 -5.15
N ILE A 62 5.67 7.67 -4.70
CA ILE A 62 4.35 7.57 -5.34
C ILE A 62 4.44 7.98 -6.83
N ASP A 63 5.14 9.07 -7.13
CA ASP A 63 5.31 9.55 -8.50
C ASP A 63 6.17 8.60 -9.33
N GLY A 64 7.23 8.02 -8.77
CA GLY A 64 8.05 7.02 -9.46
C GLY A 64 7.28 5.75 -9.81
N VAL A 65 6.42 5.26 -8.90
CA VAL A 65 5.52 4.14 -9.19
C VAL A 65 4.50 4.52 -10.26
N LEU A 66 3.92 5.73 -10.20
CA LEU A 66 2.97 6.18 -11.22
C LEU A 66 3.61 6.17 -12.61
N ASP A 67 4.82 6.69 -12.75
CA ASP A 67 5.57 6.70 -14.01
C ASP A 67 5.82 5.27 -14.53
N GLU A 68 6.19 4.33 -13.65
CA GLU A 68 6.37 2.92 -14.00
C GLU A 68 5.07 2.25 -14.45
N VAL A 69 3.94 2.60 -13.82
CA VAL A 69 2.61 2.11 -14.21
C VAL A 69 2.19 2.67 -15.57
N GLU A 70 2.36 3.97 -15.79
CA GLU A 70 1.99 4.63 -17.05
C GLU A 70 2.86 4.14 -18.22
N ARG A 71 4.11 3.73 -17.95
CA ARG A 71 4.99 3.06 -18.93
C ARG A 71 4.71 1.56 -19.10
N GLY A 72 3.80 0.98 -18.31
CA GLY A 72 3.46 -0.44 -18.37
C GLY A 72 4.54 -1.38 -17.81
N ALA A 73 5.47 -0.88 -16.99
CA ALA A 73 6.55 -1.68 -16.40
C ALA A 73 6.02 -2.65 -15.32
N ILE A 74 4.97 -2.25 -14.59
CA ILE A 74 4.37 -3.06 -13.52
C ILE A 74 3.23 -3.91 -14.09
N LYS A 75 3.57 -5.12 -14.55
CA LYS A 75 2.61 -6.02 -15.20
C LYS A 75 1.46 -6.40 -14.28
N GLY A 76 0.25 -6.21 -14.77
CA GLY A 76 -0.99 -6.68 -14.14
C GLY A 76 -1.53 -5.78 -13.03
N LEU A 77 -0.82 -4.74 -12.59
CA LEU A 77 -1.38 -3.76 -11.66
C LEU A 77 -2.47 -2.97 -12.39
N ARG A 78 -3.69 -2.97 -11.85
CA ARG A 78 -4.84 -2.27 -12.46
C ARG A 78 -5.33 -1.21 -11.50
N LEU A 79 -4.96 0.04 -11.76
CA LEU A 79 -5.54 1.20 -11.08
C LEU A 79 -6.92 1.46 -11.67
N THR A 80 -7.90 1.73 -10.81
CA THR A 80 -9.31 1.90 -11.23
C THR A 80 -9.62 3.34 -11.64
N SER A 81 -8.80 4.29 -11.20
CA SER A 81 -9.01 5.72 -11.48
C SER A 81 -8.50 6.14 -12.85
N TYR A 82 -9.27 7.04 -13.46
CA TYR A 82 -8.97 7.59 -14.79
C TYR A 82 -7.98 8.77 -14.75
N THR A 83 -7.94 9.56 -13.66
CA THR A 83 -7.09 10.74 -13.56
C THR A 83 -5.80 10.47 -12.79
N SER A 84 -4.67 11.05 -13.23
CA SER A 84 -3.36 10.82 -12.60
C SER A 84 -3.33 11.22 -11.12
N TRP A 85 -4.05 12.27 -10.71
CA TRP A 85 -4.16 12.64 -9.30
C TRP A 85 -4.84 11.56 -8.44
N LYS A 86 -5.92 10.94 -8.92
CA LYS A 86 -6.60 9.84 -8.20
C LYS A 86 -5.75 8.57 -8.20
N LYS A 87 -5.02 8.29 -9.29
CA LYS A 87 -4.07 7.17 -9.35
C LYS A 87 -2.97 7.29 -8.29
N ARG A 88 -2.48 8.50 -8.00
CA ARG A 88 -1.50 8.73 -6.91
C ARG A 88 -2.06 8.30 -5.55
N TYR A 89 -3.32 8.59 -5.26
CA TYR A 89 -3.96 8.11 -4.02
C TYR A 89 -4.13 6.60 -3.99
N GLU A 90 -4.51 5.96 -5.11
CA GLU A 90 -4.57 4.49 -5.15
C GLU A 90 -3.20 3.87 -4.87
N ILE A 91 -2.13 4.42 -5.46
CA ILE A 91 -0.76 3.98 -5.19
C ILE A 91 -0.39 4.22 -3.73
N GLU A 92 -0.67 5.41 -3.19
CA GLU A 92 -0.45 5.73 -1.77
C GLU A 92 -1.15 4.73 -0.85
N ASN A 93 -2.42 4.40 -1.12
CA ASN A 93 -3.20 3.44 -0.35
C ASN A 93 -2.59 2.04 -0.39
N ILE A 94 -2.09 1.60 -1.55
CA ILE A 94 -1.37 0.32 -1.66
C ILE A 94 -0.09 0.34 -0.81
N LEU A 95 0.68 1.43 -0.86
CA LEU A 95 1.91 1.58 -0.08
C LEU A 95 1.64 1.63 1.43
N ILE A 96 0.58 2.29 1.86
CA ILE A 96 0.11 2.29 3.25
C ILE A 96 -0.20 0.85 3.70
N VAL A 97 -0.86 0.05 2.87
CA VAL A 97 -1.11 -1.37 3.19
C VAL A 97 0.20 -2.14 3.32
N LEU A 98 1.18 -1.93 2.45
CA LEU A 98 2.50 -2.57 2.59
C LEU A 98 3.20 -2.19 3.89
N CYS A 99 3.13 -0.92 4.29
CA CYS A 99 3.67 -0.47 5.58
C CYS A 99 2.97 -1.15 6.76
N ALA A 100 1.63 -1.21 6.75
CA ALA A 100 0.87 -1.84 7.82
C ALA A 100 1.13 -3.35 7.93
N LEU A 101 1.49 -4.01 6.82
CA LEU A 101 1.91 -5.41 6.79
C LEU A 101 3.37 -5.63 7.21
N GLY A 102 4.13 -4.58 7.52
CA GLY A 102 5.56 -4.67 7.80
C GLY A 102 6.41 -5.02 6.58
N LEU A 103 5.88 -4.83 5.37
CA LEU A 103 6.58 -5.08 4.11
C LEU A 103 7.24 -3.83 3.53
N ALA A 104 6.97 -2.66 4.11
CA ALA A 104 7.62 -1.43 3.73
C ALA A 104 7.77 -0.48 4.93
N THR A 105 8.73 0.44 4.84
CA THR A 105 8.87 1.56 5.76
C THR A 105 8.80 2.87 4.97
N ALA A 106 8.04 3.84 5.48
CA ALA A 106 7.94 5.17 4.89
C ALA A 106 8.88 6.14 5.61
N GLU A 107 9.61 6.93 4.85
CA GLU A 107 10.48 8.00 5.32
C GLU A 107 10.08 9.33 4.65
N LYS A 108 9.97 10.40 5.44
CA LYS A 108 9.60 11.71 4.92
C LYS A 108 10.78 12.32 4.16
N GLN A 109 10.55 12.68 2.89
CA GLN A 109 11.53 13.36 2.06
C GLN A 109 10.96 14.66 1.47
N GLY A 110 11.42 15.79 1.99
CA GLY A 110 10.95 17.12 1.56
C GLY A 110 9.44 17.29 1.72
N ARG A 111 8.73 17.44 0.58
CA ARG A 111 7.26 17.58 0.54
C ARG A 111 6.51 16.24 0.45
N GLY A 112 7.20 15.12 0.27
CA GLY A 112 6.61 13.79 0.07
C GLY A 112 7.22 12.72 0.97
N PHE A 113 7.04 11.45 0.56
CA PHE A 113 7.54 10.27 1.25
C PHE A 113 8.26 9.35 0.27
N ALA A 114 9.38 8.78 0.71
CA ALA A 114 10.03 7.65 0.08
C ALA A 114 9.66 6.38 0.85
N PHE A 115 9.43 5.28 0.15
CA PHE A 115 9.04 4.00 0.72
C PHE A 115 10.12 2.99 0.40
N TRP A 116 10.75 2.44 1.44
CA TRP A 116 11.63 1.28 1.30
C TRP A 116 10.80 0.02 1.40
N VAL A 117 10.71 -0.75 0.29
CA VAL A 117 9.93 -1.99 0.27
C VAL A 117 10.86 -3.15 0.58
N HIS A 118 10.65 -3.79 1.73
CA HIS A 118 11.50 -4.86 2.21
C HIS A 118 11.37 -6.09 1.34
N GLN A 119 12.48 -6.77 1.11
CA GLN A 119 12.43 -8.14 0.61
C GLN A 119 12.04 -9.03 1.79
N LYS A 120 10.85 -9.61 1.76
CA LYS A 120 10.46 -10.65 2.71
C LYS A 120 11.54 -11.72 2.67
N GLU A 121 12.32 -11.84 3.74
CA GLU A 121 13.26 -12.94 3.87
C GLU A 121 12.42 -14.22 3.71
N ALA A 122 12.74 -15.01 2.68
CA ALA A 122 12.22 -16.35 2.59
C ALA A 122 12.67 -17.02 3.89
N ALA A 123 11.72 -17.29 4.78
CA ALA A 123 12.01 -17.98 6.04
C ALA A 123 12.85 -19.19 5.68
N ALA A 124 14.15 -19.12 6.00
CA ALA A 124 15.05 -20.21 5.78
C ALA A 124 14.48 -21.34 6.64
N THR A 125 13.86 -22.31 5.99
CA THR A 125 13.41 -23.55 6.60
C THR A 125 14.64 -24.20 7.21
N LYS A 126 14.94 -23.85 8.46
CA LYS A 126 15.82 -24.63 9.32
C LYS A 126 15.03 -25.88 9.67
N GLN A 127 15.06 -26.85 8.76
CA GLN A 127 14.87 -28.25 9.15
C GLN A 127 16.01 -28.55 10.14
N ARG A 128 15.63 -28.78 11.39
CA ARG A 128 16.42 -29.50 12.38
C ARG A 128 15.63 -30.74 12.75
#